data_AF-A0A800C8Q2-F1
#
_entry.id   AF-A0A800C8Q2-F1
#
_cell.length_a   1.000
_cell.length_b   1.000
_cell.length_c   1.000
_cell.angle_alpha   90.00
_cell.angle_beta   90.00
_cell.angle_gamma   90.00
#
_symmetry.space_group_name_H-M   'P 1'
#
loop_
_entity.id
_entity.type
_entity.pdbx_description
1 polymer ?
#
loop_
_entity_poly.entity_id
_entity_poly.type
_entity_poly.pdbx_seq_one_letter_code
_entity_poly.pdbx_strand_id
1 'polypeptide(L)'
;QPDDWVYFDPPYAPLSSTAHFTAYQADGFSAQDQARLRDVCLELSDAGVWIMVSNSDTDLIRELYARPPFRIHAVKARRNINSKAAGRGKIQELIITNY
;
A
#
# COMPACT_ATOMS: atom_id res chain seq x y z
N GLN A 1 -15.60 14.77 3.00
CA GLN A 1 -16.58 15.14 4.05
C GLN A 1 -16.79 13.93 4.95
N PRO A 2 -17.18 14.10 6.22
CA PRO A 2 -17.54 12.97 7.07
C PRO A 2 -18.52 12.03 6.36
N ASP A 3 -18.41 10.73 6.61
CA ASP A 3 -19.16 9.65 5.95
C ASP A 3 -18.84 9.39 4.47
N ASP A 4 -17.96 10.19 3.84
CA ASP A 4 -17.40 9.82 2.55
C ASP A 4 -16.52 8.56 2.67
N TRP A 5 -16.38 7.85 1.56
CA TRP A 5 -15.48 6.70 1.44
C TRP A 5 -14.46 6.95 0.32
N VAL A 6 -13.18 6.86 0.64
CA VAL A 6 -12.08 7.15 -0.28
C VAL A 6 -11.20 5.92 -0.45
N TYR A 7 -10.96 5.57 -1.72
CA TYR A 7 -10.04 4.52 -2.13
C TYR A 7 -8.75 5.11 -2.71
N PHE A 8 -7.61 4.62 -2.22
CA PHE A 8 -6.29 4.99 -2.72
C PHE A 8 -5.60 3.77 -3.36
N ASP A 9 -5.17 3.95 -4.60
CA ASP A 9 -4.38 2.97 -5.38
C ASP A 9 -3.10 3.64 -5.91
N PRO A 10 -2.13 3.93 -5.00
CA PRO A 10 -0.88 4.60 -5.40
C PRO A 10 0.02 3.64 -6.20
N PRO A 11 1.13 4.13 -6.78
CA PRO A 11 2.19 3.23 -7.19
C PRO A 11 2.70 2.41 -6.00
N TYR A 12 2.73 1.08 -6.12
CA TYR A 12 3.03 0.19 -5.00
C TYR A 12 4.51 0.21 -4.59
N ALA A 13 4.76 0.00 -3.30
CA ALA A 13 6.11 -0.23 -2.81
C ALA A 13 6.75 -1.47 -3.49
N PRO A 14 8.02 -1.40 -3.93
CA PRO A 14 8.69 -2.52 -4.57
C PRO A 14 8.91 -3.68 -3.59
N LEU A 15 8.74 -4.92 -4.05
CA LEU A 15 8.79 -6.14 -3.22
C LEU A 15 10.21 -6.52 -2.73
N SER A 16 11.28 -5.92 -3.25
CA SER A 16 12.65 -6.20 -2.78
C SER A 16 13.42 -4.91 -2.48
N SER A 17 14.11 -4.90 -1.35
CA SER A 17 15.07 -3.86 -0.96
C SER A 17 16.29 -3.78 -1.91
N THR A 18 16.57 -4.82 -2.69
CA THR A 18 17.58 -4.76 -3.76
C THR A 18 17.16 -3.95 -4.97
N ALA A 19 15.86 -3.68 -5.16
CA ALA A 19 15.39 -2.70 -6.14
C ALA A 19 15.63 -1.25 -5.68
N HIS A 20 15.93 -1.02 -4.39
CA HIS A 20 16.18 0.31 -3.83
C HIS A 20 17.60 0.83 -4.05
N PHE A 21 18.59 -0.01 -4.40
CA PHE A 21 19.97 0.47 -4.54
C PHE A 21 20.25 1.22 -5.86
N THR A 22 19.26 1.30 -6.77
CA THR A 22 19.38 2.03 -8.04
C THR A 22 18.14 2.86 -8.34
N ALA A 23 17.77 3.76 -7.42
CA ALA A 23 16.75 4.77 -7.74
C ALA A 23 16.81 5.97 -6.79
N TYR A 24 17.77 6.87 -7.03
CA TYR A 24 17.42 8.30 -7.09
C TYR A 24 16.48 8.46 -8.32
N GLN A 25 15.28 7.87 -8.28
CA GLN A 25 14.28 8.13 -9.31
C GLN A 25 13.56 9.40 -8.90
N ALA A 26 14.02 10.51 -9.47
CA ALA A 26 13.41 11.83 -9.30
C ALA A 26 11.93 11.89 -9.79
N ASP A 27 11.43 10.82 -10.45
CA ASP A 27 10.08 10.74 -11.05
C ASP A 27 9.17 9.63 -10.46
N GLY A 28 9.54 9.01 -9.33
CA GLY A 28 8.78 7.89 -8.73
C GLY A 28 8.04 8.23 -7.44
N PHE A 29 7.07 7.38 -7.06
CA PHE A 29 6.41 7.45 -5.74
C PHE A 29 7.34 6.86 -4.68
N SER A 30 8.01 7.75 -3.95
CA SER A 30 9.08 7.40 -3.02
C SER A 30 8.54 6.79 -1.70
N ALA A 31 9.44 6.28 -0.86
CA ALA A 31 9.06 5.89 0.50
C ALA A 31 8.52 7.08 1.32
N GLN A 32 9.00 8.29 1.05
CA GLN A 32 8.51 9.53 1.64
C GLN A 32 7.08 9.85 1.15
N ASP A 33 6.78 9.58 -0.12
CA ASP A 33 5.41 9.73 -0.65
C ASP A 33 4.44 8.70 -0.06
N GLN A 34 4.89 7.45 0.17
CA GLN A 34 4.11 6.46 0.91
C GLN A 34 3.80 6.95 2.34
N ALA A 35 4.80 7.50 3.03
CA ALA A 35 4.59 8.07 4.37
C ALA A 35 3.63 9.27 4.35
N ARG A 36 3.76 10.16 3.36
CA ARG A 36 2.87 11.31 3.17
C ARG A 36 1.43 10.87 2.88
N LEU A 37 1.22 9.83 2.08
CA LEU A 37 -0.11 9.26 1.86
C LEU A 37 -0.71 8.70 3.15
N ARG A 38 0.10 8.03 3.99
CA ARG A 38 -0.33 7.59 5.31
C ARG A 38 -0.79 8.76 6.18
N ASP A 39 -0.07 9.89 6.16
CA ASP A 39 -0.45 11.08 6.92
C ASP A 39 -1.80 11.65 6.44
N VAL A 40 -2.02 11.72 5.12
CA VAL A 40 -3.32 12.10 4.55
C VAL A 40 -4.44 11.15 4.99
N CYS A 41 -4.17 9.84 5.07
CA CYS A 41 -5.16 8.88 5.55
C CYS A 41 -5.51 9.09 7.02
N LEU A 42 -4.56 9.54 7.86
CA LEU A 42 -4.82 9.91 9.25
C LEU A 42 -5.71 11.16 9.33
N GLU A 43 -5.37 12.22 8.59
CA GLU A 43 -6.17 13.45 8.54
C GLU A 43 -7.61 13.18 8.09
N LEU A 44 -7.79 12.33 7.07
CA LEU A 44 -9.11 11.91 6.60
C LEU A 44 -9.85 11.08 7.65
N SER A 45 -9.16 10.17 8.34
CA SER A 45 -9.76 9.37 9.41
C SER A 45 -10.24 10.25 10.57
N ASP A 46 -9.43 11.24 10.97
CA ASP A 46 -9.79 12.20 12.02
C ASP A 46 -10.99 13.08 11.60
N ALA A 47 -11.16 13.32 10.30
CA ALA A 47 -12.32 13.99 9.73
C ALA A 47 -13.57 13.10 9.55
N GLY A 48 -13.54 11.85 10.04
CA GLY A 48 -14.66 10.92 9.94
C GLY A 48 -14.88 10.33 8.54
N VAL A 49 -13.83 10.32 7.70
CA VAL A 49 -13.85 9.72 6.36
C VAL A 49 -13.41 8.27 6.45
N TRP A 50 -14.13 7.37 5.77
CA TRP A 50 -13.74 5.98 5.63
C TRP A 50 -12.66 5.85 4.56
N ILE A 51 -11.55 5.19 4.87
CA ILE A 51 -10.43 5.03 3.94
C ILE A 51 -10.17 3.56 3.62
N MET A 52 -9.79 3.30 2.37
CA MET A 52 -9.20 2.05 1.93
C MET A 52 -7.96 2.34 1.08
N VAL A 53 -6.86 1.64 1.35
CA VAL A 53 -5.60 1.73 0.58
C VAL A 53 -5.22 0.34 0.10
N SER A 54 -4.91 0.18 -1.18
CA SER A 54 -4.25 -1.00 -1.73
C SER A 54 -2.75 -0.77 -1.86
N ASN A 55 -1.93 -1.78 -1.53
CA ASN A 55 -0.48 -1.68 -1.71
C ASN A 55 0.19 -3.07 -1.72
N SER A 56 1.50 -3.11 -1.96
CA SER A 56 2.31 -4.32 -1.81
C SER A 56 2.43 -4.74 -0.34
N ASP A 57 2.53 -6.05 -0.09
CA ASP A 57 2.90 -6.60 1.21
C ASP A 57 4.42 -6.54 1.41
N THR A 58 4.88 -5.38 1.91
CA THR A 58 6.28 -5.13 2.29
C THR A 58 6.37 -4.69 3.75
N ASP A 59 7.53 -4.86 4.36
CA ASP A 59 7.78 -4.39 5.73
C ASP A 59 7.56 -2.88 5.85
N LEU A 60 7.99 -2.09 4.86
CA LEU A 60 7.74 -0.64 4.80
C LEU A 60 6.25 -0.30 4.93
N ILE A 61 5.39 -0.93 4.13
CA ILE A 61 3.95 -0.64 4.17
C ILE A 61 3.34 -1.15 5.49
N ARG A 62 3.75 -2.33 5.97
CA ARG A 62 3.27 -2.85 7.25
C ARG A 62 3.60 -1.92 8.40
N GLU A 63 4.82 -1.37 8.44
CA GLU A 63 5.26 -0.44 9.46
C GLU A 63 4.50 0.89 9.42
N LEU A 64 4.31 1.47 8.22
CA LEU A 64 3.58 2.73 8.05
C LEU A 64 2.15 2.67 8.60
N TYR A 65 1.47 1.53 8.41
CA TYR A 65 0.07 1.34 8.80
C TYR A 65 -0.09 0.45 10.05
N ALA A 66 0.96 0.22 10.83
CA ALA A 66 0.93 -0.72 11.98
C ALA A 66 0.09 -0.27 13.18
N ARG A 67 -0.28 1.01 13.23
CA ARG A 67 -0.92 1.64 14.39
C ARG A 67 -2.37 2.03 14.09
N PRO A 68 -3.23 2.12 15.12
CA PRO A 68 -4.59 2.64 14.95
C PRO A 68 -4.60 4.00 14.24
N PRO A 69 -5.64 4.31 13.46
CA PRO A 69 -6.90 3.57 13.32
C PRO A 69 -6.86 2.43 12.28
N PHE A 70 -5.68 2.14 11.70
CA PHE A 70 -5.59 1.24 10.56
C PHE A 70 -5.78 -0.24 10.92
N ARG A 71 -6.36 -0.99 9.98
CA ARG A 71 -6.50 -2.45 9.98
C ARG A 71 -5.90 -2.97 8.68
N ILE A 72 -4.94 -3.90 8.79
CA ILE A 72 -4.22 -4.46 7.64
C ILE A 72 -4.79 -5.83 7.31
N HIS A 73 -5.23 -6.00 6.06
CA HIS A 73 -5.77 -7.24 5.51
C HIS A 73 -4.82 -7.77 4.44
N ALA A 74 -4.21 -8.93 4.67
CA ALA A 74 -3.34 -9.56 3.69
C ALA A 74 -4.15 -10.35 2.65
N VAL A 75 -4.03 -9.98 1.39
CA VAL A 75 -4.71 -10.62 0.27
C VAL A 75 -3.72 -11.46 -0.54
N LYS A 76 -4.06 -12.74 -0.71
CA LYS A 76 -3.31 -13.64 -1.59
C LYS A 76 -3.88 -13.54 -3.00
N ALA A 77 -3.40 -12.59 -3.80
CA ALA A 77 -3.77 -12.48 -5.20
C ALA A 77 -3.12 -13.62 -6.00
N ARG A 78 -3.92 -14.59 -6.45
CA ARG A 78 -3.48 -15.57 -7.45
C ARG A 78 -3.50 -14.86 -8.81
N ARG A 79 -2.35 -14.49 -9.37
CA ARG A 79 -2.25 -14.08 -10.79
C ARG A 79 -2.64 -15.27 -11.67
N ASN A 80 -3.90 -15.37 -12.06
CA ASN A 80 -4.41 -16.43 -12.94
C ASN A 80 -4.12 -16.16 -14.42
N ILE A 81 -3.43 -15.05 -14.75
CA ILE A 81 -3.08 -14.67 -16.12
C ILE A 81 -1.57 -14.42 -16.17
N ASN A 82 -0.81 -15.47 -16.48
CA ASN A 82 0.59 -15.33 -16.89
C ASN A 82 0.93 -16.51 -17.81
N SER A 83 1.41 -16.23 -19.03
CA SER A 83 1.76 -17.28 -20.02
C SER A 83 3.05 -18.03 -19.67
N LYS A 84 3.76 -17.63 -18.60
CA LYS A 84 5.03 -18.22 -18.16
C LYS A 84 4.89 -18.86 -16.78
N ALA A 85 4.98 -20.19 -16.76
CA ALA A 85 4.82 -21.04 -15.57
C ALA A 85 5.83 -20.76 -14.42
N ALA A 86 6.95 -20.09 -14.70
CA ALA A 86 8.05 -19.82 -13.76
C ALA A 86 7.88 -18.54 -12.93
N GLY A 87 6.92 -17.67 -13.27
CA GLY A 87 6.66 -16.42 -12.54
C GLY A 87 5.60 -16.54 -11.44
N ARG A 88 5.24 -17.77 -11.03
CA ARG A 88 4.23 -18.07 -10.00
C ARG A 88 4.76 -17.77 -8.59
N GLY A 89 5.21 -16.54 -8.35
CA GLY A 89 5.38 -15.99 -7.01
C GLY A 89 4.04 -15.50 -6.48
N LYS A 90 3.71 -15.84 -5.23
CA LYS A 90 2.57 -15.23 -4.54
C LYS A 90 2.90 -13.75 -4.36
N ILE A 91 2.29 -12.87 -5.13
CA ILE A 91 2.28 -11.46 -4.77
C ILE A 91 1.31 -11.37 -3.61
N GLN A 92 1.85 -11.03 -2.46
CA GLN A 92 1.05 -10.71 -1.29
C GLN A 92 0.75 -9.21 -1.41
N GLU A 93 -0.53 -8.87 -1.46
CA GLU A 93 -1.02 -7.50 -1.49
C GLU A 93 -1.65 -7.20 -0.13
N LEU A 94 -1.66 -5.94 0.27
CA LEU A 94 -2.34 -5.46 1.46
C LEU A 94 -3.52 -4.59 1.06
N ILE A 95 -4.64 -4.80 1.74
CA ILE A 95 -5.72 -3.83 1.82
C ILE A 95 -5.68 -3.26 3.22
N ILE A 96 -5.61 -1.94 3.35
CA ILE A 96 -5.58 -1.23 4.62
C ILE A 96 -6.87 -0.42 4.75
N THR A 97 -7.59 -0.56 5.86
CA THR A 97 -8.82 0.21 6.15
C THR A 97 -8.72 0.92 7.50
N ASN A 98 -9.55 1.93 7.76
CA ASN A 98 -9.74 2.51 9.11
C ASN A 98 -11.01 2.02 9.82
N TYR A 99 -11.62 0.94 9.32
CA TYR A 99 -12.89 0.35 9.78
C TYR A 99 -12.89 -1.16 9.76
#